data_AF-A0A836VDM4-F1
#
_entry.id   AF-A0A836VDM4-F1
#
_cell.length_a   1.000
_cell.length_b   1.000
_cell.length_c   1.000
_cell.angle_alpha   90.00
_cell.angle_beta   90.00
_cell.angle_gamma   90.00
#
_symmetry.space_group_name_H-M   'P 1'
#
loop_
_entity.id
_entity.type
_entity.pdbx_description
1 polymer ?
#
loop_
_entity_poly.entity_id
_entity_poly.type
_entity_poly.pdbx_seq_one_letter_code
_entity_poly.pdbx_strand_id
1 'polypeptide(L)' 'DTQEPHESDEIYYILDGNGFLEINKKSYSIKKGQIYFVAKNTSHHFYGNTKNLSVLYFFGGSDF' A
#
# COMPACT_ATOMS: atom_id res chain seq x y z
N ASP A 1 1.02 -5.64 -7.24
CA ASP A 1 0.27 -6.09 -6.05
C ASP A 1 -0.97 -6.83 -6.56
N THR A 2 -1.35 -7.93 -5.92
CA THR A 2 -2.53 -8.76 -6.30
C THR A 2 -3.60 -8.75 -5.22
N GLN A 3 -3.49 -7.86 -4.24
CA GLN A 3 -4.49 -7.71 -3.18
C GLN A 3 -5.77 -7.08 -3.74
N GLU A 4 -6.89 -7.76 -3.49
CA GLU A 4 -8.23 -7.23 -3.73
C GLU A 4 -8.69 -6.42 -2.51
N PRO A 5 -9.67 -5.51 -2.66
CA PRO A 5 -10.26 -4.80 -1.53
C PRO A 5 -10.68 -5.77 -0.41
N HIS A 6 -10.25 -5.49 0.82
CA HIS A 6 -10.47 -6.36 1.97
C HIS A 6 -11.05 -5.61 3.17
N GLU A 7 -11.63 -6.36 4.11
CA GLU A 7 -12.38 -5.84 5.26
C GLU A 7 -11.51 -5.26 6.39
N SER A 8 -10.19 -5.43 6.34
CA SER A 8 -9.25 -4.79 7.27
C SER A 8 -8.74 -3.46 6.73
N ASP A 9 -8.50 -2.49 7.61
CA ASP A 9 -7.62 -1.37 7.27
C ASP A 9 -6.18 -1.86 7.07
N GLU A 10 -5.39 -1.15 6.29
CA GLU A 10 -4.00 -1.50 6.04
C GLU A 10 -3.08 -0.28 6.11
N ILE A 11 -1.90 -0.47 6.71
CA ILE A 11 -0.83 0.53 6.72
C ILE A 11 0.37 -0.03 5.98
N TYR A 12 0.83 0.69 4.96
CA TYR A 12 2.08 0.40 4.26
C TYR A 12 3.19 1.33 4.73
N TYR A 13 4.37 0.76 5.02
CA TYR A 13 5.61 1.49 5.25
C TYR A 13 6.67 1.10 4.23
N ILE A 14 7.16 2.07 3.46
CA ILE A 14 8.12 1.83 2.40
C ILE A 14 9.53 1.71 2.99
N LEU A 15 10.08 0.49 3.00
CA LEU A 15 11.42 0.22 3.50
C LEU A 15 12.49 0.61 2.48
N ASP A 16 12.27 0.29 1.21
CA ASP A 16 13.14 0.65 0.08
C ASP A 16 12.43 0.45 -1.27
N GLY A 17 12.96 1.07 -2.32
CA GLY A 17 12.48 0.93 -3.70
C GLY A 17 11.88 2.21 -4.30
N ASN A 18 11.23 2.05 -5.46
CA ASN A 18 10.58 3.13 -6.21
C ASN A 18 9.29 2.63 -6.87
N GLY A 19 8.51 3.57 -7.41
CA GLY A 19 7.30 3.27 -8.16
C GLY A 19 6.14 4.12 -7.70
N PHE A 20 4.94 3.56 -7.81
CA PHE A 20 3.70 4.22 -7.45
C PHE A 20 2.81 3.27 -6.67
N LEU A 21 2.07 3.83 -5.72
CA LEU A 21 0.95 3.20 -5.06
C LEU A 21 -0.32 3.92 -5.51
N GLU A 22 -1.24 3.20 -6.15
CA GLU A 22 -2.58 3.71 -6.38
C GLU A 22 -3.47 3.37 -5.19
N ILE A 23 -4.21 4.35 -4.68
CA ILE A 23 -5.25 4.17 -3.66
C ILE A 23 -6.49 4.91 -4.15
N ASN A 24 -7.60 4.19 -4.31
CA ASN A 24 -8.86 4.75 -4.80
C ASN A 24 -8.69 5.60 -6.07
N LYS A 25 -8.00 5.05 -7.09
CA LYS A 25 -7.70 5.71 -8.38
C LYS A 25 -6.80 6.95 -8.29
N LYS A 26 -6.19 7.20 -7.14
CA LYS A 26 -5.21 8.26 -6.96
C LYS A 26 -3.82 7.67 -6.80
N SER A 27 -2.93 8.08 -7.69
CA SER A 27 -1.55 7.61 -7.72
C SER A 27 -0.66 8.46 -6.80
N TYR A 28 0.16 7.78 -6.02
CA TYR A 28 1.17 8.38 -5.15
C TYR A 28 2.55 7.85 -5.53
N SER A 29 3.50 8.75 -5.79
CA SER A 29 4.91 8.35 -5.91
C SER A 29 5.42 7.92 -4.54
N ILE A 30 6.04 6.75 -4.47
CA ILE A 30 6.56 6.17 -3.24
C ILE A 30 8.06 6.41 -3.08
N LYS A 31 8.47 6.63 -1.84
CA LYS A 31 9.85 6.83 -1.40
C LYS A 31 10.06 6.15 -0.05
N LYS A 32 11.30 5.73 0.18
CA LYS A 32 11.74 5.19 1.47
C LYS A 32 11.32 6.10 2.64
N GLY A 33 10.77 5.49 3.68
CA GLY A 33 10.30 6.18 4.88
C GLY A 33 8.89 6.75 4.79
N GLN A 34 8.20 6.65 3.64
CA GLN A 34 6.80 7.05 3.54
C GLN A 34 5.86 5.99 4.13
N ILE A 35 4.77 6.48 4.72
CA ILE A 35 3.67 5.68 5.24
C ILE A 35 2.40 6.01 4.45
N TYR A 36 1.63 4.97 4.12
CA TYR A 36 0.32 5.09 3.49
C TYR A 36 -0.71 4.34 4.32
N PHE A 37 -1.88 4.95 4.47
CA PHE A 37 -3.05 4.31 5.08
C PHE A 37 -4.06 3.99 3.98
N VAL A 38 -4.56 2.77 4.00
CA VAL A 38 -5.60 2.27 3.11
C VAL A 38 -6.76 1.82 3.98
N ALA A 39 -7.90 2.49 3.82
CA ALA A 39 -9.11 2.11 4.55
C ALA A 39 -9.65 0.79 4.01
N LYS A 40 -10.36 0.02 4.85
CA LYS A 40 -11.08 -1.18 4.42
C LYS A 40 -11.93 -0.94 3.18
N ASN A 41 -12.06 -1.96 2.34
CA ASN A 41 -12.78 -1.93 1.07
C ASN A 41 -12.28 -0.87 0.07
N THR A 42 -11.04 -0.41 0.23
CA THR A 42 -10.39 0.51 -0.71
C THR A 42 -9.48 -0.25 -1.66
N SER A 43 -9.75 -0.14 -2.97
CA SER A 43 -8.85 -0.66 -3.99
C SER A 43 -7.52 0.06 -3.95
N HIS A 44 -6.45 -0.73 -3.92
CA HIS A 44 -5.09 -0.24 -3.92
C HIS A 44 -4.17 -1.23 -4.66
N HIS A 45 -3.12 -0.72 -5.30
CA HIS A 45 -2.09 -1.57 -5.88
C HIS A 45 -0.78 -0.82 -6.13
N PHE A 46 0.34 -1.52 -5.98
CA PHE A 46 1.66 -1.05 -6.40
C PHE A 46 1.92 -1.34 -7.88
N TYR A 47 2.53 -0.37 -8.58
CA TYR A 47 2.92 -0.49 -9.99
C TYR A 47 4.12 0.40 -10.36
N GLY A 48 4.69 0.15 -11.53
CA GLY A 48 5.72 1.01 -12.14
C GLY A 48 7.09 1.00 -11.44
N ASN A 49 7.34 0.04 -10.53
CA ASN A 49 8.64 -0.11 -9.89
C ASN A 49 9.67 -0.68 -10.89
N THR A 50 10.85 -0.06 -10.93
CA THR A 50 11.99 -0.54 -11.75
C THR A 50 13.10 -1.15 -10.90
N LYS A 51 13.03 -0.95 -9.58
CA LYS A 51 13.87 -1.60 -8.57
C LYS A 51 13.01 -2.56 -7.74
N ASN A 52 13.67 -3.41 -6.97
CA ASN A 52 13.01 -4.21 -5.94
C ASN A 52 12.31 -3.27 -4.95
N LEU A 53 11.02 -3.50 -4.75
CA LEU A 53 10.20 -2.76 -3.81
C LEU A 53 10.07 -3.60 -2.54
N SER A 54 10.49 -3.05 -1.41
CA SER A 54 10.37 -3.68 -0.10
C SER A 54 9.44 -2.84 0.77
N VAL A 55 8.36 -3.45 1.23
CA VAL A 55 7.29 -2.78 1.96
C VAL A 55 6.93 -3.63 3.16
N LEU A 56 6.77 -2.98 4.32
CA LEU A 56 6.17 -3.58 5.50
C LEU A 56 4.71 -3.16 5.54
N TYR A 57 3.80 -4.12 5.72
CA TYR A 57 2.37 -3.83 5.86
C TYR A 57 1.83 -4.38 7.18
N PHE A 58 0.81 -3.71 7.69
CA PHE A 58 0.06 -4.10 8.88
C PHE A 58 -1.42 -4.05 8.59
N PHE A 59 -2.15 -5.11 8.93
CA PHE A 59 -3.60 -5.06 8.94
C PHE A 59 -4.10 -4.54 10.28
N GLY A 60 -5.05 -3.61 10.23
CA GLY A 60 -5.87 -3.26 11.38
C GLY A 60 -6.60 -4.50 11.88
N GLY A 61 -6.66 -4.66 13.21
CA GLY A 61 -7.36 -5.77 13.85
C GLY A 61 -8.83 -5.82 13.44
N SER A 62 -9.43 -7.00 13.58
CA SER A 62 -10.88 -7.16 13.38
C SER A 62 -11.64 -6.26 14.35
N ASP A 63 -12.75 -5.67 13.88
CA ASP A 63 -13.72 -4.95 14.72
C ASP A 63 -14.43 -5.89 15.75
N PHE A 64 -13.99 -7.15 15.90
CA PHE A 64 -14.56 -8.23 16.70
C PHE A 64 -13.50 -9.14 17.31
#